data_AF-A0A9Q1CFH4-F1
#
_entry.id   AF-A0A9Q1CFH4-F1
#
_cell.length_a   1.000
_cell.length_b   1.000
_cell.length_c   1.000
_cell.angle_alpha   90.00
_cell.angle_beta   90.00
_cell.angle_gamma   90.00
#
_symmetry.space_group_name_H-M   'P 1'
#
loop_
_entity.id
_entity.type
_entity.pdbx_description
1 polymer ?
#
loop_
_entity_poly.entity_id
_entity_poly.type
_entity_poly.pdbx_seq_one_letter_code
_entity_poly.pdbx_strand_id
1 'polypeptide(L)'
;MSDTFRDKLPNPPAVIFRQPPNLRSLLVRAKLPNHSGGEIKGCFKTHSAQCVTCTSLKETKWVRSFSTGQKFNTFHSITCCTQGVVYLVNCLDCKKQYVGETGGELRIRHRGHRQEFRKANTPLGKHFQSCSNFELIGVEKVHNNSKTTREAVELKWIYRLNSFAPVGLNVKDATCSL
;
A
#
# COMPACT_ATOMS: atom_id res chain seq x y z
N MET A 1 49.29 -72.78 -28.30
CA MET A 1 49.46 -72.55 -26.85
C MET A 1 49.50 -71.05 -26.64
N SER A 2 48.60 -70.55 -25.81
CA SER A 2 48.07 -69.19 -25.79
C SER A 2 48.97 -68.21 -25.04
N ASP A 3 49.37 -67.14 -25.72
CA ASP A 3 50.10 -66.01 -25.13
C ASP A 3 49.15 -65.06 -24.37
N THR A 4 49.43 -65.00 -23.08
CA THR A 4 49.31 -63.89 -22.12
C THR A 4 48.74 -62.54 -22.63
N PHE A 5 47.49 -62.25 -22.26
CA PHE A 5 47.00 -60.87 -22.06
C PHE A 5 46.03 -60.85 -20.86
N ARG A 6 46.58 -61.10 -19.67
CA ARG A 6 46.01 -60.60 -18.41
C ARG A 6 46.81 -59.38 -18.02
N ASP A 7 46.13 -58.39 -17.45
CA ASP A 7 46.69 -57.19 -16.79
C ASP A 7 46.96 -55.96 -17.65
N LYS A 8 45.90 -55.31 -18.19
CA LYS A 8 45.89 -53.86 -18.43
C LYS A 8 44.49 -53.22 -18.38
N LEU A 9 43.86 -53.17 -17.21
CA LEU A 9 42.85 -52.14 -16.92
C LEU A 9 42.93 -51.76 -15.42
N PRO A 10 43.52 -50.63 -15.05
CA PRO A 10 43.53 -50.18 -13.67
C PRO A 10 42.13 -49.66 -13.30
N ASN A 11 41.45 -50.44 -12.48
CA ASN A 11 40.16 -50.21 -11.83
C ASN A 11 38.91 -50.17 -12.76
N PRO A 12 37.86 -50.94 -12.46
CA PRO A 12 36.60 -50.85 -13.19
C PRO A 12 36.00 -49.44 -13.03
N PRO A 13 35.45 -48.82 -14.09
CA PRO A 13 34.81 -47.53 -13.96
C PRO A 13 33.63 -47.64 -13.00
N ALA A 14 33.65 -46.86 -11.91
CA ALA A 14 32.53 -46.76 -11.01
C ALA A 14 31.35 -46.11 -11.75
N VAL A 15 30.33 -46.90 -12.07
CA VAL A 15 29.05 -46.40 -12.59
C VAL A 15 28.30 -45.79 -11.41
N ILE A 16 28.36 -44.45 -11.28
CA ILE A 16 27.66 -43.70 -10.23
C ILE A 16 26.33 -43.20 -10.82
N PHE A 17 25.21 -43.70 -10.30
CA PHE A 17 23.90 -43.15 -10.61
C PHE A 17 23.75 -41.78 -9.93
N ARG A 18 23.67 -40.70 -10.71
CA ARG A 18 23.32 -39.38 -10.19
C ARG A 18 21.84 -39.38 -9.78
N GLN A 19 21.56 -39.18 -8.51
CA GLN A 19 20.21 -38.88 -8.03
C GLN A 19 19.70 -37.63 -8.76
N PRO A 20 18.53 -37.66 -9.40
CA PRO A 20 17.92 -36.45 -9.94
C PRO A 20 17.65 -35.48 -8.78
N PRO A 21 17.87 -34.17 -8.97
CA PRO A 21 17.64 -33.20 -7.91
C PRO A 21 16.19 -33.30 -7.44
N ASN A 22 16.00 -33.63 -6.16
CA ASN A 22 14.67 -33.63 -5.55
C ASN A 22 14.10 -32.21 -5.52
N LEU A 23 12.77 -32.09 -5.45
CA LEU A 23 12.06 -30.80 -5.49
C LEU A 23 12.63 -29.80 -4.45
N ARG A 24 13.00 -30.28 -3.26
CA ARG A 24 13.67 -29.48 -2.23
C ARG A 24 15.00 -28.90 -2.71
N SER A 25 15.86 -29.67 -3.34
CA SER A 25 17.15 -29.20 -3.88
C SER A 25 17.00 -28.22 -5.05
N LEU A 26 15.92 -28.34 -5.83
CA LEU A 26 15.56 -27.40 -6.90
C LEU A 26 15.05 -26.07 -6.33
N LEU A 27 14.21 -26.12 -5.29
CA LEU A 27 13.56 -24.95 -4.68
C LEU A 27 14.45 -24.19 -3.68
N VAL A 28 15.42 -24.84 -3.04
CA VAL A 28 16.26 -24.22 -1.99
C VAL A 28 17.32 -23.26 -2.55
N ARG A 29 17.58 -23.26 -3.87
CA ARG A 29 18.48 -22.29 -4.52
C ARG A 29 17.84 -20.98 -4.93
N ALA A 30 16.56 -20.75 -4.63
CA ALA A 30 16.00 -19.40 -4.67
C ALA A 30 16.49 -18.62 -3.43
N LYS A 31 17.78 -18.27 -3.42
CA LYS A 31 18.29 -17.25 -2.51
C LYS A 31 17.61 -15.96 -2.96
N LEU A 32 16.48 -15.61 -2.34
CA LEU A 32 15.90 -14.28 -2.48
C LEU A 32 17.05 -13.30 -2.21
N PRO A 33 17.27 -12.29 -3.07
CA PRO A 33 18.27 -11.28 -2.77
C PRO A 33 18.00 -10.78 -1.35
N ASN A 34 19.02 -10.85 -0.50
CA ASN A 34 19.00 -10.18 0.79
C ASN A 34 18.95 -8.68 0.49
N HIS A 35 17.75 -8.16 0.25
CA HIS A 35 17.49 -6.74 0.36
C HIS A 35 17.58 -6.41 1.85
N SER A 36 18.81 -6.20 2.33
CA SER A 36 19.11 -5.54 3.60
C SER A 36 18.77 -4.04 3.57
N GLY A 37 17.72 -3.68 2.82
CA GLY A 37 17.13 -2.35 2.74
C GLY A 37 15.62 -2.54 2.67
N GLY A 38 14.98 -2.82 3.81
CA GLY A 38 13.54 -2.85 3.88
C GLY A 38 12.97 -1.50 3.46
N GLU A 39 12.03 -1.49 2.51
CA GLU A 39 11.32 -0.28 2.12
C GLU A 39 10.76 0.40 3.38
N ILE A 40 11.15 1.66 3.62
CA ILE A 40 10.66 2.40 4.77
C ILE A 40 9.17 2.61 4.56
N LYS A 41 8.35 1.92 5.38
CA LYS A 41 6.90 2.03 5.33
C LYS A 41 6.47 3.35 5.96
N GLY A 42 5.53 4.03 5.33
CA GLY A 42 5.05 5.34 5.78
C GLY A 42 4.51 6.20 4.65
N CYS A 43 3.94 7.32 5.05
CA CYS A 43 3.66 8.43 4.18
C CYS A 43 4.82 9.43 4.26
N PHE A 44 5.33 9.89 3.11
CA PHE A 44 6.51 10.76 3.03
C PHE A 44 6.31 11.89 2.03
N LYS A 45 6.91 13.05 2.32
CA LYS A 45 7.01 14.15 1.38
C LYS A 45 8.20 13.91 0.46
N THR A 46 8.07 14.32 -0.79
CA THR A 46 9.12 14.14 -1.80
C THR A 46 10.05 15.35 -1.92
N HIS A 47 10.11 16.22 -0.91
CA HIS A 47 10.92 17.46 -0.84
C HIS A 47 10.85 18.43 -2.05
N SER A 48 9.97 18.20 -3.02
CA SER A 48 9.64 19.15 -4.08
C SER A 48 8.98 20.38 -3.44
N ALA A 49 9.76 21.42 -3.18
CA ALA A 49 9.37 22.64 -2.45
C ALA A 49 8.12 23.37 -3.02
N GLN A 50 7.68 23.01 -4.21
CA GLN A 50 6.54 23.61 -4.91
C GLN A 50 5.28 22.72 -4.89
N CYS A 51 5.38 21.49 -4.37
CA CYS A 51 4.25 20.58 -4.35
C CYS A 51 3.26 20.95 -3.24
N VAL A 52 2.15 21.60 -3.60
CA VAL A 52 1.13 22.00 -2.62
C VAL A 52 0.50 20.81 -1.89
N THR A 53 0.50 19.62 -2.49
CA THR A 53 0.05 18.40 -1.80
C THR A 53 1.01 18.02 -0.67
N CYS A 54 2.32 18.19 -0.84
CA CYS A 54 3.30 17.92 0.20
C CYS A 54 3.15 18.86 1.41
N THR A 55 2.54 20.04 1.25
CA THR A 55 2.19 20.92 2.37
C THR A 55 1.15 20.29 3.28
N SER A 56 0.08 19.74 2.70
CA SER A 56 -1.01 19.08 3.43
C SER A 56 -0.68 17.64 3.85
N LEU A 57 0.30 17.01 3.20
CA LEU A 57 0.68 15.64 3.49
C LEU A 57 1.38 15.55 4.85
N LYS A 58 1.02 14.56 5.66
CA LYS A 58 1.67 14.31 6.94
C LYS A 58 2.57 13.09 6.85
N GLU A 59 3.81 13.29 7.27
CA GLU A 59 4.77 12.21 7.36
C GLU A 59 4.50 11.36 8.59
N THR A 60 4.26 10.07 8.39
CA THR A 60 3.97 9.14 9.48
C THR A 60 4.10 7.70 9.03
N LYS A 61 4.40 6.81 9.98
CA LYS A 61 4.42 5.36 9.79
C LYS A 61 3.16 4.67 10.32
N TRP A 62 2.20 5.44 10.82
CA TRP A 62 0.97 4.96 11.42
C TRP A 62 -0.14 6.00 11.31
N VAL A 63 -1.38 5.54 11.38
CA VAL A 63 -2.58 6.36 11.49
C VAL A 63 -3.36 5.98 12.74
N ARG A 64 -4.10 6.93 13.31
CA ARG A 64 -4.97 6.72 14.46
C ARG A 64 -6.41 7.01 14.07
N SER A 65 -7.33 6.14 14.46
CA SER A 65 -8.76 6.45 14.39
C SER A 65 -9.07 7.52 15.44
N PHE A 66 -9.64 8.64 15.02
CA PHE A 66 -10.08 9.70 15.93
C PHE A 66 -11.32 9.29 16.73
N SER A 67 -12.15 8.39 16.20
CA SER A 67 -13.36 7.93 16.87
C SER A 67 -13.08 6.82 17.89
N THR A 68 -12.24 5.84 17.56
CA THR A 68 -11.96 4.69 18.46
C THR A 68 -10.64 4.81 19.21
N GLY A 69 -9.76 5.73 18.81
CA GLY A 69 -8.42 5.88 19.37
C GLY A 69 -7.41 4.82 18.93
N GLN A 70 -7.83 3.78 18.19
CA GLN A 70 -6.97 2.69 17.74
C GLN A 70 -5.89 3.16 16.76
N LYS A 71 -4.70 2.55 16.82
CA LYS A 71 -3.56 2.87 15.95
C LYS A 71 -3.30 1.74 14.96
N PHE A 72 -3.00 2.10 13.72
CA PHE A 72 -2.71 1.18 12.62
C PHE A 72 -1.42 1.58 11.92
N ASN A 73 -0.50 0.63 11.70
CA ASN A 73 0.72 0.89 10.95
C ASN A 73 0.42 1.01 9.45
N THR A 74 1.14 1.90 8.77
CA THR A 74 1.11 2.00 7.30
C THR A 74 1.93 0.86 6.69
N PHE A 75 1.48 0.31 5.56
CA PHE A 75 2.06 -0.91 5.00
C PHE A 75 3.12 -0.69 3.92
N HIS A 76 3.13 0.48 3.28
CA HIS A 76 3.92 0.76 2.08
C HIS A 76 4.58 2.14 2.18
N SER A 77 5.58 2.42 1.34
CA SER A 77 6.08 3.78 1.14
C SER A 77 5.16 4.53 0.17
N ILE A 78 4.51 5.58 0.67
CA ILE A 78 3.53 6.36 -0.08
C ILE A 78 3.93 7.82 -0.08
N THR A 79 3.94 8.40 -1.27
CA THR A 79 4.23 9.81 -1.51
C THR A 79 3.10 10.47 -2.27
N CYS A 80 3.19 11.79 -2.49
CA CYS A 80 2.21 12.50 -3.32
C CYS A 80 2.19 12.04 -4.79
N CYS A 81 3.23 11.36 -5.26
CA CYS A 81 3.33 10.83 -6.63
C CYS A 81 2.89 9.36 -6.73
N THR A 82 2.58 8.69 -5.61
CA THR A 82 2.18 7.28 -5.64
C THR A 82 0.77 7.16 -6.23
N GLN A 83 0.61 6.18 -7.14
CA GLN A 83 -0.66 5.82 -7.77
C GLN A 83 -1.31 4.62 -7.09
N GLY A 84 -2.63 4.46 -7.29
CA GLY A 84 -3.39 3.33 -6.74
C GLY A 84 -3.39 3.35 -5.21
N VAL A 85 -3.77 4.48 -4.61
CA VAL A 85 -3.61 4.73 -3.18
C VAL A 85 -4.97 4.86 -2.51
N VAL A 86 -5.12 4.18 -1.36
CA VAL A 86 -6.12 4.55 -0.36
C VAL A 86 -5.48 5.53 0.61
N TYR A 87 -6.16 6.65 0.86
CA TYR A 87 -5.70 7.75 1.69
C TYR A 87 -6.75 8.17 2.72
N LEU A 88 -6.28 8.93 3.68
CA LEU A 88 -7.02 9.46 4.81
C LEU A 88 -6.90 10.99 4.81
N VAL A 89 -8.01 11.69 4.95
CA VAL A 89 -8.06 13.11 5.26
C VAL A 89 -8.55 13.26 6.70
N ASN A 90 -7.69 13.83 7.54
CA ASN A 90 -8.02 14.13 8.93
C ASN A 90 -8.43 15.60 9.03
N CYS A 91 -9.64 15.87 9.48
CA CYS A 91 -10.04 17.21 9.89
C CYS A 91 -9.50 17.48 11.30
N LEU A 92 -8.61 18.46 11.43
CA LEU A 92 -7.97 18.80 12.69
C LEU A 92 -8.83 19.69 13.58
N ASP A 93 -9.84 20.36 13.01
CA ASP A 93 -10.78 21.22 13.73
C ASP A 93 -11.81 20.40 14.53
N CYS A 94 -12.50 19.45 13.88
CA CYS A 94 -13.57 18.67 14.49
C CYS A 94 -13.21 17.21 14.82
N LYS A 95 -11.97 16.80 14.54
CA LYS A 95 -11.48 15.41 14.74
C LYS A 95 -12.32 14.34 14.02
N LYS A 96 -12.87 14.67 12.85
CA LYS A 96 -13.50 13.70 11.94
C LYS A 96 -12.54 13.28 10.83
N GLN A 97 -12.78 12.10 10.29
CA GLN A 97 -11.92 11.47 9.29
C GLN A 97 -12.71 11.11 8.04
N TYR A 98 -12.07 11.24 6.87
CA TYR A 98 -12.55 10.77 5.57
C TYR A 98 -11.52 9.80 4.98
N VAL A 99 -11.96 8.66 4.48
CA VAL A 99 -11.13 7.72 3.71
C VAL A 99 -11.56 7.82 2.25
N GLY A 100 -10.60 7.77 1.33
CA GLY A 100 -10.90 7.74 -0.10
C GLY A 100 -9.86 6.94 -0.89
N GLU A 101 -10.21 6.56 -2.11
CA GLU A 101 -9.31 5.94 -3.08
C GLU A 101 -8.93 6.87 -4.23
N THR A 102 -7.77 6.62 -4.84
CA THR A 102 -7.50 7.10 -6.19
C THR A 102 -6.71 6.08 -7.01
N GLY A 103 -7.12 5.87 -8.26
CA GLY A 103 -6.33 5.13 -9.25
C GLY A 103 -5.14 5.93 -9.80
N GLY A 104 -5.25 7.27 -9.83
CA GLY A 104 -4.18 8.16 -10.26
C GLY A 104 -3.22 8.51 -9.12
N GLU A 105 -2.36 9.51 -9.34
CA GLU A 105 -1.45 9.98 -8.30
C GLU A 105 -2.19 10.72 -7.19
N LEU A 106 -1.77 10.51 -5.93
CA LEU A 106 -2.37 11.16 -4.76
C LEU A 106 -2.44 12.70 -4.89
N ARG A 107 -1.41 13.33 -5.48
CA ARG A 107 -1.39 14.79 -5.70
C ARG A 107 -2.50 15.28 -6.63
N ILE A 108 -2.88 14.49 -7.64
CA ILE A 108 -3.94 14.84 -8.57
C ILE A 108 -5.29 14.75 -7.86
N ARG A 109 -5.51 13.68 -7.07
CA ARG A 109 -6.73 13.55 -6.26
C ARG A 109 -6.89 14.69 -5.27
N HIS A 110 -5.81 15.04 -4.56
CA HIS A 110 -5.81 16.14 -3.60
C HIS A 110 -6.05 17.51 -4.26
N ARG A 111 -5.53 17.73 -5.49
CA ARG A 111 -5.89 18.93 -6.27
C ARG A 111 -7.40 18.99 -6.54
N GLY A 112 -8.02 17.86 -6.90
CA GLY A 112 -9.47 17.75 -7.07
C GLY A 112 -10.24 18.12 -5.79
N HIS A 113 -9.84 17.54 -4.65
CA HIS A 113 -10.44 17.89 -3.35
C HIS A 113 -10.37 19.37 -3.04
N ARG A 114 -9.22 20.02 -3.26
CA ARG A 114 -9.11 21.48 -3.04
C ARG A 114 -10.04 22.30 -3.94
N GLN A 115 -10.46 21.79 -5.09
CA GLN A 115 -11.50 22.43 -5.90
C GLN A 115 -12.89 22.18 -5.31
N GLU A 116 -13.18 20.94 -4.89
CA GLU A 116 -14.43 20.58 -4.19
C GLU A 116 -14.63 21.41 -2.92
N PHE A 117 -13.56 21.64 -2.15
CA PHE A 117 -13.59 22.43 -0.90
C PHE A 117 -13.95 23.88 -1.18
N ARG A 118 -13.35 24.48 -2.22
CA ARG A 118 -13.68 25.86 -2.64
C ARG A 118 -15.10 25.99 -3.17
N LYS A 119 -15.60 24.98 -3.88
CA LYS A 119 -16.93 24.99 -4.49
C LYS A 119 -18.04 24.54 -3.53
N ALA A 120 -17.70 23.89 -2.43
CA ALA A 120 -18.63 23.29 -1.47
C ALA A 120 -19.73 22.42 -2.13
N ASN A 121 -19.37 21.72 -3.21
CA ASN A 121 -20.34 20.98 -4.04
C ASN A 121 -20.45 19.48 -3.70
N THR A 122 -19.51 18.94 -2.92
CA THR A 122 -19.57 17.58 -2.37
C THR A 122 -19.79 17.63 -0.85
N PRO A 123 -20.29 16.56 -0.21
CA PRO A 123 -20.39 16.52 1.26
C PRO A 123 -19.06 16.84 1.95
N LEU A 124 -17.96 16.29 1.41
CA LEU A 124 -16.61 16.58 1.89
C LEU A 124 -16.22 18.06 1.67
N GLY A 125 -16.56 18.62 0.51
CA GLY A 125 -16.32 20.03 0.20
C GLY A 125 -17.08 20.99 1.11
N LYS A 126 -18.36 20.71 1.39
CA LYS A 126 -19.16 21.48 2.35
C LYS A 126 -18.55 21.44 3.76
N HIS A 127 -18.05 20.28 4.17
CA HIS A 127 -17.37 20.15 5.46
C HIS A 127 -16.13 21.05 5.56
N PHE A 128 -15.29 21.06 4.53
CA PHE A 128 -14.06 21.86 4.52
C PHE A 128 -14.27 23.34 4.13
N GLN A 129 -15.52 23.77 4.01
CA GLN A 129 -15.87 25.19 3.97
C GLN A 129 -15.92 25.78 5.39
N SER A 130 -16.35 25.00 6.39
CA SER A 130 -16.41 25.41 7.79
C SER A 130 -15.22 24.94 8.62
N CYS A 131 -14.57 23.84 8.22
CA CYS A 131 -13.31 23.38 8.80
C CYS A 131 -12.18 23.66 7.81
N SER A 132 -11.15 24.39 8.20
CA SER A 132 -10.06 24.78 7.29
C SER A 132 -8.78 23.99 7.51
N ASN A 133 -8.63 23.39 8.70
CA ASN A 133 -7.40 22.71 9.08
C ASN A 133 -7.49 21.21 8.85
N PHE A 134 -6.65 20.69 7.94
CA PHE A 134 -6.63 19.27 7.62
C PHE A 134 -5.23 18.76 7.26
N GLU A 135 -5.04 17.46 7.42
CA GLU A 135 -3.85 16.74 6.97
C GLU A 135 -4.25 15.55 6.08
N LEU A 136 -3.42 15.25 5.09
CA LEU A 136 -3.56 14.14 4.15
C LEU A 136 -2.53 13.06 4.47
N ILE A 137 -2.94 11.80 4.52
CA ILE A 137 -2.06 10.66 4.78
C ILE A 137 -2.38 9.54 3.79
N GLY A 138 -1.38 9.05 3.06
CA GLY A 138 -1.49 7.80 2.32
C GLY A 138 -1.39 6.60 3.25
N VAL A 139 -2.34 5.67 3.19
CA VAL A 139 -2.41 4.54 4.15
C VAL A 139 -2.04 3.19 3.54
N GLU A 140 -2.50 2.93 2.31
CA GLU A 140 -2.26 1.66 1.64
C GLU A 140 -2.12 1.87 0.13
N LYS A 141 -1.08 1.29 -0.47
CA LYS A 141 -0.90 1.22 -1.91
C LYS A 141 -1.50 -0.10 -2.39
N VAL A 142 -2.35 -0.02 -3.41
CA VAL A 142 -3.00 -1.16 -4.04
C VAL A 142 -2.23 -1.51 -5.31
N HIS A 143 -1.52 -2.64 -5.29
CA HIS A 143 -0.64 -3.06 -6.39
C HIS A 143 -1.42 -3.36 -7.68
N ASN A 144 -2.50 -4.12 -7.57
CA ASN A 144 -3.46 -4.29 -8.66
C ASN A 144 -4.41 -3.08 -8.65
N ASN A 145 -4.03 -2.04 -9.40
CA ASN A 145 -4.74 -0.76 -9.47
C ASN A 145 -6.10 -0.86 -10.22
N SER A 146 -6.87 -1.92 -9.97
CA SER A 146 -8.25 -2.08 -10.42
C SER A 146 -9.18 -1.29 -9.50
N LYS A 147 -10.26 -0.74 -10.07
CA LYS A 147 -11.25 0.03 -9.29
C LYS A 147 -11.86 -0.81 -8.17
N THR A 148 -12.34 -2.00 -8.50
CA THR A 148 -12.95 -2.92 -7.53
C THR A 148 -12.03 -3.27 -6.37
N THR A 149 -10.74 -3.51 -6.63
CA THR A 149 -9.77 -3.78 -5.55
C THR A 149 -9.58 -2.56 -4.66
N ARG A 150 -9.48 -1.36 -5.24
CA ARG A 150 -9.32 -0.12 -4.46
C ARG A 150 -10.54 0.18 -3.62
N GLU A 151 -11.75 0.03 -4.15
CA GLU A 151 -13.01 0.21 -3.40
C GLU A 151 -13.11 -0.78 -2.23
N ALA A 152 -12.71 -2.05 -2.41
CA ALA A 152 -12.68 -3.03 -1.33
C ALA A 152 -11.68 -2.64 -0.21
N VAL A 153 -10.49 -2.15 -0.58
CA VAL A 153 -9.49 -1.68 0.39
C VAL A 153 -9.94 -0.39 1.07
N GLU A 154 -10.57 0.53 0.34
CA GLU A 154 -11.18 1.75 0.89
C GLU A 154 -12.22 1.41 1.95
N LEU A 155 -13.17 0.54 1.61
CA LEU A 155 -14.24 0.13 2.52
C LEU A 155 -13.68 -0.51 3.80
N LYS A 156 -12.68 -1.38 3.67
CA LYS A 156 -11.94 -1.95 4.81
C LYS A 156 -11.37 -0.87 5.72
N TRP A 157 -10.78 0.20 5.17
CA TRP A 157 -10.24 1.31 5.96
C TRP A 157 -11.33 2.20 6.57
N ILE A 158 -12.44 2.41 5.86
CA ILE A 158 -13.61 3.13 6.40
C ILE A 158 -14.11 2.44 7.68
N TYR A 159 -14.26 1.11 7.64
CA TYR A 159 -14.68 0.33 8.82
C TYR A 159 -13.63 0.38 9.94
N ARG A 160 -12.35 0.18 9.63
CA ARG A 160 -11.26 0.21 10.63
C ARG A 160 -11.13 1.55 11.35
N LEU A 161 -11.33 2.65 10.63
CA LEU A 161 -11.23 3.99 11.18
C LEU A 161 -12.57 4.51 11.73
N ASN A 162 -13.67 3.77 11.50
CA ASN A 162 -15.04 4.16 11.80
C ASN A 162 -15.32 5.59 11.29
N SER A 163 -15.11 5.78 9.99
CA SER A 163 -15.16 7.09 9.34
C SER A 163 -16.51 7.40 8.66
N PHE A 164 -17.55 6.58 8.87
CA PHE A 164 -18.90 6.89 8.39
C PHE A 164 -19.53 8.05 9.17
N ALA A 165 -20.31 8.89 8.49
CA ALA A 165 -21.16 9.89 9.11
C ALA A 165 -22.17 9.22 10.09
N PRO A 166 -22.49 9.85 11.24
CA PRO A 166 -22.11 11.20 11.64
C PRO A 166 -20.74 11.33 12.33
N VAL A 167 -20.10 10.22 12.70
CA VAL A 167 -18.86 10.21 13.49
C VAL A 167 -17.63 10.56 12.64
N GLY A 168 -17.63 10.16 11.37
CA GLY A 168 -16.68 10.59 10.35
C GLY A 168 -17.34 11.34 9.20
N LEU A 169 -16.69 11.34 8.03
CA LEU A 169 -17.04 12.13 6.86
C LEU A 169 -17.41 11.30 5.63
N ASN A 170 -17.23 9.97 5.66
CA ASN A 170 -17.72 9.09 4.61
C ASN A 170 -19.25 8.97 4.69
N VAL A 171 -19.94 9.19 3.58
CA VAL A 171 -21.40 9.03 3.49
C VAL A 171 -21.68 7.61 2.99
N LYS A 172 -22.72 6.96 3.52
CA LYS A 172 -23.19 5.68 2.97
C LYS A 172 -23.92 5.97 1.66
N ASP A 173 -23.50 5.36 0.57
CA ASP A 173 -24.29 5.42 -0.65
C ASP A 173 -25.63 4.71 -0.42
N ALA A 174 -26.73 5.40 -0.71
CA ALA A 174 -28.09 4.90 -0.51
C ALA A 174 -28.46 3.73 -1.46
N THR A 175 -27.54 3.31 -2.33
CA THR A 175 -27.78 2.30 -3.37
C THR A 175 -27.28 0.90 -3.03
N CYS A 176 -26.83 0.65 -1.81
CA CYS A 176 -26.45 -0.70 -1.37
C CYS A 176 -27.27 -1.11 -0.14
N SER A 177 -28.58 -1.26 -0.36
CA SER A 177 -29.40 -2.17 0.44
C SER A 177 -29.20 -3.55 -0.17
N LEU A 178 -28.58 -4.46 0.58
CA LEU A 178 -28.62 -5.90 0.31
C LEU A 178 -30.07 -6.39 0.41
#